data_AF-A0A7V2F5K1-F1
#
_entry.id   AF-A0A7V2F5K1-F1
#
_cell.length_a   1.000
_cell.length_b   1.000
_cell.length_c   1.000
_cell.angle_alpha   90.00
_cell.angle_beta   90.00
_cell.angle_gamma   90.00
#
_symmetry.space_group_name_H-M   'P 1'
#
loop_
_entity.id
_entity.type
_entity.pdbx_description
1 polymer ?
#
loop_
_entity_poly.entity_id
_entity_poly.type
_entity_poly.pdbx_seq_one_letter_code
_entity_poly.pdbx_strand_id
1 'polypeptide(L)'
;MRRKRTQRPKRWEGLLLVVLLAGVGLLLYALGVRLLAPRVDPAREKNPAQLIGEIIQVEVRNACGVEGVAARTTHYLRQRGFDVVEVGNYTRIEPHSLVIDRVGDLEAARKVAAALGIPEERVQQQIRPDLFLDASVIVGQDYASLAPFQE
;
A
#
# COMPACT_ATOMS: atom_id res chain seq x y z
N MET A 1 -26.91 67.79 -3.96
CA MET A 1 -25.77 66.85 -3.89
C MET A 1 -26.28 65.40 -3.96
N ARG A 2 -26.07 64.68 -5.07
CA ARG A 2 -26.48 63.26 -5.24
C ARG A 2 -25.25 62.36 -5.12
N ARG A 3 -25.17 61.56 -4.05
CA ARG A 3 -24.09 60.57 -3.84
C ARG A 3 -24.22 59.43 -4.84
N LYS A 4 -23.20 59.23 -5.69
CA LYS A 4 -23.08 58.03 -6.55
C LYS A 4 -22.76 56.82 -5.67
N ARG A 5 -23.68 55.85 -5.60
CA ARG A 5 -23.42 54.51 -5.03
C ARG A 5 -22.46 53.78 -5.96
N THR A 6 -21.24 53.54 -5.51
CA THR A 6 -20.26 52.69 -6.18
C THR A 6 -20.76 51.25 -6.17
N GLN A 7 -21.21 50.74 -7.33
CA GLN A 7 -21.54 49.33 -7.50
C GLN A 7 -20.23 48.52 -7.41
N ARG A 8 -20.09 47.69 -6.38
CA ARG A 8 -18.99 46.71 -6.28
C ARG A 8 -19.08 45.75 -7.48
N PRO A 9 -17.96 45.37 -8.12
CA PRO A 9 -17.99 44.52 -9.29
C PRO A 9 -18.38 43.09 -8.90
N LYS A 10 -19.68 42.76 -9.06
CA LYS A 10 -20.29 41.44 -8.77
C LYS A 10 -19.58 40.23 -9.41
N ARG A 11 -18.73 40.44 -10.42
CA ARG A 11 -17.98 39.38 -11.12
C ARG A 11 -16.98 38.65 -10.21
N TRP A 12 -16.43 39.33 -9.20
CA TRP A 12 -15.42 38.74 -8.31
C TRP A 12 -16.05 37.86 -7.23
N GLU A 13 -17.25 38.20 -6.77
CA GLU A 13 -18.01 37.38 -5.82
C GLU A 13 -18.39 36.02 -6.43
N GLY A 14 -18.80 36.01 -7.72
CA GLY A 14 -19.06 34.78 -8.45
C GLY A 14 -17.81 33.91 -8.65
N LEU A 15 -16.66 34.53 -8.96
CA LEU A 15 -15.39 33.81 -9.08
C LEU A 15 -14.97 33.16 -7.75
N LEU A 16 -15.07 33.91 -6.65
CA LEU A 16 -14.77 33.39 -5.31
C LEU A 16 -15.65 32.19 -4.96
N LEU A 17 -16.95 32.26 -5.25
CA LEU A 17 -17.88 31.18 -4.99
C LEU A 17 -17.55 29.92 -5.81
N VAL A 18 -17.18 30.08 -7.09
CA VAL A 18 -16.77 28.96 -7.96
C VAL A 18 -15.49 28.30 -7.44
N VAL A 19 -14.48 29.08 -7.04
CA VAL A 19 -13.23 28.53 -6.46
C VAL A 19 -13.53 27.78 -5.17
N LEU A 20 -14.42 28.30 -4.32
CA LEU A 20 -14.82 27.67 -3.07
C LEU A 20 -15.52 26.33 -3.31
N LEU A 21 -16.46 26.28 -4.26
CA LEU A 21 -17.14 25.05 -4.66
C LEU A 21 -16.18 24.03 -5.26
N ALA A 22 -15.23 24.45 -6.09
CA ALA A 22 -14.20 23.58 -6.65
C ALA A 22 -13.29 23.00 -5.55
N GLY A 23 -12.89 23.82 -4.57
CA GLY A 23 -12.11 23.36 -3.41
C GLY A 23 -12.88 22.35 -2.56
N VAL A 24 -14.16 22.62 -2.26
CA VAL A 24 -15.03 21.67 -1.54
C VAL A 24 -15.19 20.37 -2.33
N GLY A 25 -15.39 20.46 -3.65
CA GLY A 25 -15.46 19.29 -4.52
C GLY A 25 -14.19 18.44 -4.49
N LEU A 26 -13.02 19.07 -4.54
CA LEU A 26 -11.73 18.38 -4.43
C LEU A 26 -11.55 17.70 -3.07
N LEU A 27 -11.95 18.35 -1.97
CA LEU A 27 -11.89 17.77 -0.63
C LEU A 27 -12.87 16.60 -0.47
N LEU A 28 -14.09 16.71 -0.99
CA LEU A 28 -15.07 15.63 -0.98
C LEU A 28 -14.61 14.44 -1.83
N TYR A 29 -13.99 14.71 -2.98
CA TYR A 29 -13.36 13.68 -3.81
C TYR A 29 -12.24 12.96 -3.05
N ALA A 30 -11.29 13.71 -2.45
CA ALA A 30 -10.20 13.14 -1.66
C ALA A 30 -10.71 12.34 -0.44
N LEU A 31 -11.76 12.83 0.23
CA LEU A 31 -12.41 12.15 1.34
C LEU A 31 -13.11 10.87 0.87
N GLY A 32 -13.80 10.90 -0.27
CA GLY A 32 -14.43 9.73 -0.89
C GLY A 32 -13.40 8.65 -1.21
N VAL A 33 -12.30 9.03 -1.87
CA VAL A 33 -11.17 8.12 -2.14
C VAL A 33 -10.63 7.51 -0.84
N ARG A 34 -10.48 8.30 0.22
CA ARG A 34 -9.98 7.81 1.52
C ARG A 34 -10.94 6.87 2.24
N LEU A 35 -12.25 7.06 2.10
CA LEU A 35 -13.27 6.25 2.78
C LEU A 35 -13.59 4.96 2.01
N LEU A 36 -13.45 4.98 0.69
CA LEU A 36 -13.75 3.85 -0.19
C LEU A 36 -12.52 2.98 -0.50
N ALA A 37 -11.30 3.53 -0.37
CA ALA A 37 -10.09 2.72 -0.50
C ALA A 37 -10.07 1.67 0.63
N PRO A 38 -9.90 0.37 0.30
CA PRO A 38 -9.78 -0.66 1.30
C PRO A 38 -8.59 -0.31 2.20
N ARG A 39 -8.84 -0.24 3.52
CA ARG A 39 -7.73 -0.20 4.47
C ARG A 39 -7.05 -1.56 4.36
N VAL A 40 -5.73 -1.55 4.21
CA VAL A 40 -4.97 -2.79 4.26
C VAL A 40 -5.07 -3.31 5.69
N ASP A 41 -5.91 -4.32 5.87
CA ASP A 41 -6.10 -5.01 7.14
C ASP A 41 -5.09 -6.15 7.23
N PRO A 42 -4.13 -6.11 8.17
CA PRO A 42 -3.14 -7.17 8.33
C PRO A 42 -3.71 -8.43 8.99
N ALA A 43 -5.01 -8.46 9.34
CA ALA A 43 -5.65 -9.64 9.90
C ALA A 43 -5.75 -10.77 8.87
N ARG A 44 -5.39 -11.96 9.33
CA ARG A 44 -5.52 -13.24 8.62
C ARG A 44 -6.99 -13.64 8.58
N GLU A 45 -7.50 -13.90 7.39
CA GLU A 45 -8.89 -14.36 7.21
C GLU A 45 -9.01 -15.87 7.22
N LYS A 46 -8.06 -16.56 6.56
CA LYS A 46 -8.02 -18.02 6.50
C LYS A 46 -6.70 -18.50 7.08
N ASN A 47 -6.74 -19.63 7.78
CA ASN A 47 -5.54 -20.21 8.36
C ASN A 47 -5.35 -21.68 7.94
N PRO A 48 -5.15 -21.95 6.64
CA PRO A 48 -5.02 -23.31 6.12
C PRO A 48 -3.82 -24.06 6.70
N ALA A 49 -2.75 -23.36 7.07
CA ALA A 49 -1.53 -23.93 7.65
C ALA A 49 -1.50 -23.95 9.19
N GLN A 50 -2.59 -23.55 9.86
CA GLN A 50 -2.69 -23.53 11.34
C GLN A 50 -1.56 -22.73 12.02
N LEU A 51 -1.15 -21.61 11.41
CA LEU A 51 -0.14 -20.70 11.95
C LEU A 51 -0.64 -20.05 13.25
N ILE A 52 0.30 -19.68 14.12
CA ILE A 52 0.00 -19.03 15.39
C ILE A 52 -0.31 -17.54 15.14
N GLY A 53 -1.27 -17.01 15.89
CA GLY A 53 -1.67 -15.61 15.84
C GLY A 53 -2.80 -15.33 14.84
N GLU A 54 -3.21 -14.07 14.77
CA GLU A 54 -4.27 -13.59 13.88
C GLU A 54 -3.72 -12.62 12.81
N ILE A 55 -2.44 -12.28 12.90
CA ILE A 55 -1.78 -11.34 12.00
C ILE A 55 -1.07 -12.10 10.88
N ILE A 56 -1.16 -11.59 9.66
CA ILE A 56 -0.46 -12.11 8.49
C ILE A 56 1.06 -12.02 8.75
N GLN A 57 1.70 -13.18 8.69
CA GLN A 57 3.13 -13.39 8.88
C GLN A 57 3.83 -13.43 7.54
N VAL A 58 4.88 -12.64 7.39
CA VAL A 58 5.61 -12.51 6.14
C VAL A 58 7.12 -12.59 6.32
N GLU A 59 7.79 -13.07 5.28
CA GLU A 59 9.21 -12.83 5.11
C GLU A 59 9.46 -11.77 4.03
N VAL A 60 10.58 -11.06 4.15
CA VAL A 60 11.02 -10.09 3.14
C VAL A 60 12.39 -10.52 2.59
N ARG A 61 12.45 -10.75 1.27
CA ARG A 61 13.66 -11.17 0.56
C ARG A 61 14.07 -10.09 -0.45
N ASN A 62 15.29 -9.59 -0.31
CA ASN A 62 15.88 -8.64 -1.24
C ASN A 62 16.38 -9.35 -2.51
N ALA A 63 15.75 -9.09 -3.65
CA ALA A 63 16.14 -9.60 -4.96
C ALA A 63 16.63 -8.48 -5.91
N CYS A 64 16.91 -7.28 -5.41
CA CYS A 64 17.35 -6.15 -6.25
C CYS A 64 18.86 -5.89 -6.18
N GLY A 65 19.55 -6.44 -5.18
CA GLY A 65 21.00 -6.25 -4.99
C GLY A 65 21.38 -4.91 -4.36
N VAL A 66 20.40 -4.07 -3.97
CA VAL A 66 20.62 -2.80 -3.28
C VAL A 66 20.51 -3.00 -1.78
N GLU A 67 21.50 -2.52 -1.02
CA GLU A 67 21.54 -2.64 0.43
C GLU A 67 20.39 -1.86 1.10
N GLY A 68 19.87 -2.38 2.22
CA GLY A 68 18.85 -1.70 3.03
C GLY A 68 17.41 -1.77 2.49
N VAL A 69 17.19 -2.23 1.25
CA VAL A 69 15.85 -2.33 0.64
C VAL A 69 14.91 -3.23 1.47
N ALA A 70 15.33 -4.45 1.81
CA ALA A 70 14.51 -5.34 2.62
C ALA A 70 14.24 -4.80 4.04
N ALA A 71 15.20 -4.08 4.64
CA ALA A 71 15.02 -3.48 5.96
C ALA A 71 13.98 -2.34 5.92
N ARG A 72 14.03 -1.47 4.91
CA ARG A 72 13.04 -0.40 4.71
C ARG A 72 11.64 -0.97 4.44
N THR A 73 11.53 -1.98 3.58
CA THR A 73 10.27 -2.70 3.33
C THR A 73 9.72 -3.34 4.61
N THR A 74 10.59 -3.96 5.41
CA THR A 74 10.21 -4.57 6.70
C THR A 74 9.63 -3.54 7.66
N HIS A 75 10.31 -2.41 7.84
CA HIS A 75 9.83 -1.34 8.71
C HIS A 75 8.45 -0.81 8.26
N TYR A 76 8.29 -0.60 6.96
CA TYR A 76 7.03 -0.14 6.37
C TYR A 76 5.86 -1.12 6.58
N LEU A 77 6.11 -2.43 6.43
CA LEU A 77 5.10 -3.48 6.67
C LEU A 77 4.72 -3.56 8.14
N ARG A 78 5.70 -3.52 9.06
CA ARG A 78 5.44 -3.52 10.51
C ARG A 78 4.63 -2.32 10.96
N GLN A 79 4.89 -1.13 10.41
CA GLN A 79 4.08 0.06 10.68
C GLN A 79 2.60 -0.07 10.24
N ARG A 80 2.32 -0.99 9.30
CA ARG A 80 0.97 -1.33 8.84
C ARG A 80 0.37 -2.54 9.55
N GLY A 81 1.05 -3.04 10.58
CA GLY A 81 0.56 -4.11 11.44
C GLY A 81 0.79 -5.53 10.93
N PHE A 82 1.56 -5.71 9.85
CA PHE A 82 2.02 -7.03 9.43
C PHE A 82 3.13 -7.56 10.36
N ASP A 83 3.16 -8.86 10.58
CA ASP A 83 4.22 -9.52 11.35
C ASP A 83 5.33 -10.01 10.41
N VAL A 84 6.42 -9.24 10.34
CA VAL A 84 7.59 -9.64 9.53
C VAL A 84 8.48 -10.56 10.37
N VAL A 85 8.42 -11.86 10.09
CA VAL A 85 9.10 -12.91 10.86
C VAL A 85 10.53 -13.17 10.40
N GLU A 86 10.83 -12.94 9.11
CA GLU A 86 12.16 -13.12 8.56
C GLU A 86 12.53 -12.04 7.53
N VAL A 87 13.81 -11.65 7.51
CA VAL A 87 14.37 -10.71 6.54
C VAL A 87 15.67 -11.27 6.00
N GLY A 88 15.88 -11.22 4.68
CA GLY A 88 17.15 -11.67 4.10
C GLY A 88 17.31 -11.29 2.63
N ASN A 89 18.30 -11.88 1.99
CA ASN A 89 18.54 -11.75 0.55
C ASN A 89 17.93 -12.93 -0.20
N TYR A 90 17.48 -12.66 -1.43
CA TYR A 90 17.06 -13.68 -2.36
C TYR A 90 18.28 -14.19 -3.14
N THR A 91 18.27 -15.47 -3.53
CA THR A 91 19.41 -16.10 -4.21
C THR A 91 19.63 -15.59 -5.64
N ARG A 92 18.63 -14.93 -6.22
CA ARG A 92 18.62 -14.45 -7.60
C ARG A 92 18.17 -13.01 -7.63
N ILE A 93 18.59 -12.30 -8.67
CA ILE A 93 18.09 -10.96 -8.95
C ILE A 93 16.77 -11.07 -9.71
N GLU A 94 15.75 -10.36 -9.25
CA GLU A 94 14.42 -10.32 -9.87
C GLU A 94 14.15 -8.91 -10.43
N PRO A 95 13.69 -8.76 -11.67
CA PRO A 95 13.40 -7.45 -12.25
C PRO A 95 12.19 -6.79 -11.58
N HIS A 96 11.22 -7.59 -11.16
CA HIS A 96 9.96 -7.11 -10.60
C HIS A 96 9.72 -7.69 -9.21
N SER A 97 9.18 -6.84 -8.33
CA SER A 97 8.74 -7.24 -7.00
C SER A 97 7.47 -8.07 -7.10
N LEU A 98 7.34 -9.09 -6.25
CA LEU A 98 6.19 -9.98 -6.25
C LEU A 98 5.92 -10.51 -4.83
N VAL A 99 4.71 -11.01 -4.60
CA VAL A 99 4.31 -11.64 -3.34
C VAL A 99 3.94 -13.09 -3.62
N ILE A 100 4.46 -14.00 -2.81
CA ILE A 100 4.22 -15.44 -2.92
C ILE A 100 3.38 -15.91 -1.74
N ASP A 101 2.16 -16.38 -1.98
CA ASP A 101 1.36 -17.13 -1.01
C ASP A 101 2.02 -18.49 -0.72
N ARG A 102 2.28 -18.76 0.56
CA ARG A 102 2.94 -19.98 1.04
C ARG A 102 2.00 -20.98 1.69
N VAL A 103 0.76 -20.61 1.99
CA VAL A 103 -0.16 -21.45 2.77
C VAL A 103 -1.46 -21.76 2.04
N GLY A 104 -1.70 -21.15 0.89
CA GLY A 104 -2.95 -21.29 0.15
C GLY A 104 -3.97 -20.18 0.47
N ASP A 105 -3.56 -19.14 1.21
CA ASP A 105 -4.38 -17.96 1.46
C ASP A 105 -3.95 -16.80 0.56
N LEU A 106 -4.43 -16.84 -0.70
CA LEU A 106 -4.18 -15.78 -1.68
C LEU A 106 -4.66 -14.40 -1.21
N GLU A 107 -5.65 -14.34 -0.34
CA GLU A 107 -6.21 -13.09 0.17
C GLU A 107 -5.23 -12.40 1.12
N ALA A 108 -4.59 -13.16 2.01
CA ALA A 108 -3.48 -12.68 2.82
C ALA A 108 -2.32 -12.14 1.97
N ALA A 109 -1.93 -12.87 0.91
CA ALA A 109 -0.87 -12.41 0.01
C ALA A 109 -1.26 -11.14 -0.78
N ARG A 110 -2.52 -11.02 -1.22
CA ARG A 110 -3.04 -9.80 -1.87
C ARG A 110 -3.05 -8.59 -0.93
N LYS A 111 -3.39 -8.76 0.35
CA LYS A 111 -3.31 -7.70 1.36
C LYS A 111 -1.88 -7.16 1.49
N VAL A 112 -0.89 -8.06 1.52
CA VAL A 112 0.54 -7.68 1.55
C VAL A 112 0.94 -6.93 0.26
N ALA A 113 0.52 -7.42 -0.90
CA ALA A 113 0.79 -6.77 -2.18
C ALA A 113 0.19 -5.36 -2.26
N ALA A 114 -1.09 -5.21 -1.85
CA ALA A 114 -1.79 -3.94 -1.79
C ALA A 114 -1.08 -2.93 -0.86
N ALA A 115 -0.57 -3.37 0.30
CA ALA A 115 0.22 -2.52 1.19
C ALA A 115 1.47 -1.94 0.52
N LEU A 116 2.14 -2.74 -0.31
CA LEU A 116 3.38 -2.38 -0.97
C LEU A 116 3.18 -1.64 -2.31
N GLY A 117 1.94 -1.58 -2.81
CA GLY A 117 1.65 -1.08 -4.15
C GLY A 117 2.06 -2.06 -5.26
N ILE A 118 2.19 -3.35 -4.94
CA ILE A 118 2.43 -4.41 -5.92
C ILE A 118 1.07 -4.79 -6.53
N PRO A 119 0.93 -4.79 -7.86
CA PRO A 119 -0.32 -5.12 -8.52
C PRO A 119 -0.66 -6.60 -8.35
N GLU A 120 -1.95 -6.94 -8.29
CA GLU A 120 -2.42 -8.27 -7.92
C GLU A 120 -1.94 -9.38 -8.87
N GLU A 121 -1.65 -9.06 -10.15
CA GLU A 121 -1.13 -10.02 -11.12
C GLU A 121 0.28 -10.50 -10.78
N ARG A 122 0.97 -9.80 -9.87
CA ARG A 122 2.26 -10.19 -9.30
C ARG A 122 2.13 -10.90 -7.96
N VAL A 123 0.94 -11.35 -7.61
CA VAL A 123 0.72 -12.32 -6.53
C VAL A 123 0.72 -13.72 -7.12
N GLN A 124 1.60 -14.58 -6.62
CA GLN A 124 1.72 -15.97 -7.05
C GLN A 124 1.48 -16.91 -5.88
N GLN A 125 1.07 -18.14 -6.16
CA GLN A 125 0.93 -19.18 -5.14
C GLN A 125 2.03 -20.21 -5.30
N GLN A 126 2.79 -20.46 -4.22
CA GLN A 126 3.76 -21.54 -4.12
C GLN A 126 3.76 -22.08 -2.70
N ILE A 127 2.88 -23.06 -2.47
CA ILE A 127 2.58 -23.61 -1.14
C ILE A 127 3.83 -24.27 -0.54
N ARG A 128 4.27 -23.74 0.60
CA ARG A 128 5.41 -24.19 1.43
C ARG A 128 5.09 -23.98 2.92
N PRO A 129 4.19 -24.79 3.51
CA PRO A 129 3.74 -24.61 4.89
C PRO A 129 4.86 -24.81 5.92
N ASP A 130 5.94 -25.50 5.52
CA ASP A 130 7.16 -25.71 6.31
C ASP A 130 7.93 -24.42 6.63
N LEU A 131 7.59 -23.30 5.97
CA LEU A 131 8.16 -21.98 6.25
C LEU A 131 7.47 -21.27 7.43
N PHE A 132 6.33 -21.77 7.91
CA PHE A 132 5.56 -21.20 9.03
C PHE A 132 5.23 -19.70 8.88
N LEU A 133 4.89 -19.28 7.67
CA LEU A 133 4.51 -17.90 7.33
C LEU A 133 3.46 -17.90 6.22
N ASP A 134 2.65 -16.86 6.12
CA ASP A 134 1.58 -16.76 5.11
C ASP A 134 2.12 -16.40 3.73
N ALA A 135 3.05 -15.43 3.64
CA ALA A 135 3.54 -14.93 2.36
C ALA A 135 5.01 -14.48 2.35
N SER A 136 5.69 -14.71 1.23
CA SER A 136 7.02 -14.17 0.96
C SER A 136 6.93 -12.93 0.09
N VAL A 137 7.54 -11.83 0.52
CA VAL A 137 7.74 -10.63 -0.30
C VAL A 137 9.10 -10.69 -0.96
N ILE A 138 9.13 -10.78 -2.29
CA ILE A 138 10.37 -10.67 -3.06
C ILE A 138 10.46 -9.25 -3.60
N VAL A 139 11.47 -8.50 -3.18
CA VAL A 139 11.66 -7.10 -3.58
C VAL A 139 12.65 -7.04 -4.75
N GLY A 140 12.13 -6.79 -5.96
CA GLY A 140 12.89 -6.74 -7.21
C GLY A 140 13.47 -5.37 -7.53
N GLN A 141 14.09 -5.23 -8.70
CA GLN A 141 14.74 -3.99 -9.15
C GLN A 141 13.81 -2.79 -9.27
N ASP A 142 12.50 -3.03 -9.42
CA ASP A 142 11.48 -2.00 -9.40
C ASP A 142 11.14 -1.48 -7.99
N TYR A 143 11.90 -1.83 -6.95
CA TYR A 143 11.67 -1.43 -5.55
C TYR A 143 11.39 0.07 -5.38
N ALA A 144 12.06 0.91 -6.18
CA ALA A 144 11.86 2.35 -6.13
C ALA A 144 10.41 2.75 -6.38
N SER A 145 9.65 1.98 -7.17
CA SER A 145 8.22 2.24 -7.44
C SER A 145 7.29 1.81 -6.30
N LEU A 146 7.77 1.04 -5.33
CA LEU A 146 6.94 0.54 -4.23
C LEU A 146 6.66 1.64 -3.22
N ALA A 147 5.51 1.55 -2.57
CA ALA A 147 5.05 2.49 -1.56
C ALA A 147 6.09 2.87 -0.48
N PRO A 148 6.89 1.93 0.10
CA PRO A 148 7.95 2.30 1.05
C PRO A 148 9.01 3.29 0.55
N PHE A 149 9.17 3.46 -0.77
CA PHE A 149 10.23 4.26 -1.40
C PHE A 149 9.72 5.48 -2.17
N GLN A 150 8.40 5.72 -2.15
CA GLN A 150 7.74 6.86 -2.82
C GLN A 150 7.43 8.02 -1.86
N GLU A 151 7.82 7.87 -0.59
CA GLU A 151 7.71 8.90 0.46
C GLU A 151 8.87 9.90 0.43
#